data_AF-D5RNG0-F1
#
_entry.id   AF-D5RNG0-F1
#
_cell.length_a   1.000
_cell.length_b   1.000
_cell.length_c   1.000
_cell.angle_alpha   90.00
_cell.angle_beta   90.00
_cell.angle_gamma   90.00
#
_symmetry.space_group_name_H-M   'P 1'
#
loop_
_entity.id
_entity.type
_entity.pdbx_description
1 polymer ?
#
loop_
_entity_poly.entity_id
_entity_poly.type
_entity_poly.pdbx_seq_one_letter_code
_entity_poly.pdbx_strand_id
1 'polypeptide(L)'
;RAQALAVLARTGDGRALARATLPLAAGAASGEATLELPLEIRNQITRLEIEGEESAGAAFLLDERFRRRPVGLIGPAEQGAGTPLLGPLYYLERALSPSAELRQGSVAQLLSRQLSVLVLADRPVAEGQERTALARWVEEGGTLLRFAGPRLAETPDPLLPVRLRAGERQLGGALSWEQPQRLAPFADSSPFAGLAVPGEVTVATQVLAEPGPLLSERTWARLADGTPLVTAETRGAGRIVLFHVTANADWSNLPLSGLFIGMLQRVVALSSGVAGAEGEAPLAPLEVMDGFGRLGPAPGGVGAIAANRFAETAPGPRHPPGWYGL
;
A
#
# COMPACT_ATOMS: atom_id res chain seq x y z
N ARG A 1 -4.76 42.56 -10.92
CA ARG A 1 -5.90 42.68 -9.98
C ARG A 1 -5.96 41.39 -9.17
N ALA A 2 -6.26 41.44 -7.87
CA ALA A 2 -6.50 40.21 -7.11
C ALA A 2 -7.77 39.53 -7.64
N GLN A 3 -7.75 38.21 -7.79
CA GLN A 3 -8.85 37.41 -8.31
C GLN A 3 -9.12 36.25 -7.36
N ALA A 4 -10.37 35.78 -7.34
CA ALA A 4 -10.75 34.56 -6.62
C ALA A 4 -11.25 33.58 -7.68
N LEU A 5 -10.54 32.47 -7.83
CA LEU A 5 -10.97 31.36 -8.69
C LEU A 5 -11.73 30.36 -7.83
N ALA A 6 -12.67 29.64 -8.42
CA ALA A 6 -13.30 28.50 -7.77
C ALA A 6 -12.74 27.21 -8.37
N VAL A 7 -12.43 26.23 -7.52
CA VAL A 7 -11.97 24.90 -7.92
C VAL A 7 -13.06 23.91 -7.55
N LEU A 8 -13.52 23.12 -8.53
CA LEU A 8 -14.47 22.04 -8.36
C LEU A 8 -13.75 20.71 -8.27
N ALA A 9 -14.20 19.86 -7.35
CA ALA A 9 -13.79 18.48 -7.26
C ALA A 9 -14.91 17.56 -7.76
N ARG A 10 -14.62 16.73 -8.77
CA ARG A 10 -15.60 15.89 -9.44
C ARG A 10 -15.26 14.41 -9.37
N THR A 11 -16.31 13.60 -9.41
CA THR A 11 -16.25 12.15 -9.60
C THR A 11 -16.03 11.77 -11.06
N GLY A 12 -15.77 10.47 -11.30
CA GLY A 12 -15.64 9.90 -12.64
C GLY A 12 -16.89 10.07 -13.52
N ASP A 13 -18.07 10.08 -12.92
CA ASP A 13 -19.36 10.38 -13.58
C ASP A 13 -19.64 11.90 -13.73
N GLY A 14 -18.67 12.76 -13.37
CA GLY A 14 -18.75 14.21 -13.57
C GLY A 14 -19.52 14.98 -12.50
N ARG A 15 -20.02 14.32 -11.45
CA ARG A 15 -20.73 14.96 -10.34
C ARG A 15 -19.77 15.78 -9.48
N ALA A 16 -20.11 17.04 -9.22
CA ALA A 16 -19.36 17.89 -8.30
C ALA A 16 -19.62 17.45 -6.84
N LEU A 17 -18.55 17.08 -6.14
CA LEU A 17 -18.60 16.69 -4.72
C LEU A 17 -18.24 17.83 -3.78
N ALA A 18 -17.42 18.76 -4.25
CA ALA A 18 -16.94 19.87 -3.44
C ALA A 18 -16.45 21.04 -4.29
N ARG A 19 -16.38 22.21 -3.64
CA ARG A 19 -15.93 23.46 -4.23
C ARG A 19 -15.05 24.20 -3.22
N ALA A 20 -13.89 24.69 -3.65
CA ALA A 20 -13.05 25.59 -2.86
C ALA A 20 -12.82 26.90 -3.59
N THR A 21 -12.63 27.97 -2.82
CA THR A 21 -12.24 29.27 -3.34
C THR A 21 -10.72 29.41 -3.22
N LEU A 22 -10.06 29.69 -4.34
CA LEU A 22 -8.64 29.91 -4.46
C LEU A 22 -8.34 31.41 -4.61
N PRO A 23 -7.84 32.07 -3.55
CA PRO A 23 -7.43 33.46 -3.63
C PRO A 23 -6.11 33.59 -4.41
N LEU A 24 -6.12 34.42 -5.44
CA LEU A 24 -4.95 34.79 -6.26
C LEU A 24 -4.63 36.27 -6.04
N ALA A 25 -3.48 36.53 -5.40
CA ALA A 25 -2.99 37.88 -5.19
C ALA A 25 -2.70 38.59 -6.52
N ALA A 26 -2.76 39.91 -6.53
CA ALA A 26 -2.52 40.68 -7.74
C ALA A 26 -1.09 40.43 -8.27
N GLY A 27 -0.99 39.94 -9.51
CA GLY A 27 0.30 39.65 -10.14
C GLY A 27 0.93 38.31 -9.74
N ALA A 28 0.29 37.54 -8.87
CA ALA A 28 0.72 36.18 -8.54
C ALA A 28 0.29 35.19 -9.63
N ALA A 29 1.14 34.19 -9.89
CA ALA A 29 0.85 33.08 -10.79
C ALA A 29 0.33 31.82 -10.06
N SER A 30 0.32 31.85 -8.72
CA SER A 30 -0.08 30.74 -7.86
C SER A 30 -0.91 31.23 -6.67
N GLY A 31 -1.79 30.36 -6.19
CA GLY A 31 -2.57 30.53 -4.96
C GLY A 31 -2.80 29.18 -4.31
N GLU A 32 -3.24 29.16 -3.06
CA GLU A 32 -3.52 27.93 -2.31
C GLU A 32 -4.96 27.93 -1.81
N ALA A 33 -5.59 26.76 -1.87
CA ALA A 33 -6.91 26.51 -1.34
C ALA A 33 -6.95 25.13 -0.68
N THR A 34 -7.72 24.98 0.39
CA THR A 34 -7.88 23.70 1.10
C THR A 34 -9.31 23.18 0.90
N LEU A 35 -9.43 21.91 0.53
CA LEU A 35 -10.68 21.17 0.49
C LEU A 35 -10.73 20.18 1.66
N GLU A 36 -11.49 20.52 2.69
CA GLU A 36 -11.77 19.63 3.82
C GLU A 36 -12.87 18.65 3.42
N LEU A 37 -12.52 17.37 3.26
CA LEU A 37 -13.44 16.33 2.80
C LEU A 37 -13.30 15.06 3.61
N PRO A 38 -14.43 14.38 3.95
CA PRO A 38 -14.39 13.00 4.40
C PRO A 38 -13.69 12.13 3.36
N LEU A 39 -12.96 11.10 3.80
CA LEU A 39 -12.15 10.33 2.87
C LEU A 39 -12.99 9.59 1.84
N GLU A 40 -14.17 9.11 2.22
CA GLU A 40 -15.07 8.42 1.32
C GLU A 40 -15.47 9.31 0.14
N ILE A 41 -15.62 10.61 0.38
CA ILE A 41 -15.87 11.62 -0.65
C ILE A 41 -14.57 11.91 -1.42
N ARG A 42 -13.45 12.07 -0.71
CA ARG A 42 -12.15 12.33 -1.34
C ARG A 42 -11.76 11.24 -2.35
N ASN A 43 -11.94 9.97 -1.99
CA ASN A 43 -11.59 8.82 -2.83
C ASN A 43 -12.53 8.65 -4.03
N GLN A 44 -13.69 9.31 -4.05
CA GLN A 44 -14.55 9.37 -5.23
C GLN A 44 -14.11 10.43 -6.24
N ILE A 45 -13.28 11.41 -5.82
CA ILE A 45 -12.80 12.46 -6.71
C ILE A 45 -11.76 11.87 -7.66
N THR A 46 -12.00 12.06 -8.95
CA THR A 46 -11.08 11.69 -10.04
C THR A 46 -10.56 12.91 -10.80
N ARG A 47 -11.16 14.08 -10.58
CA ARG A 47 -10.81 15.31 -11.31
C ARG A 47 -10.99 16.56 -10.44
N LEU A 48 -10.01 17.45 -10.50
CA LEU A 48 -10.12 18.84 -10.06
C LEU A 48 -10.18 19.74 -11.29
N GLU A 49 -11.01 20.78 -11.28
CA GLU A 49 -11.08 21.74 -12.38
C GLU A 49 -11.32 23.17 -11.87
N ILE A 50 -10.82 24.16 -12.60
CA ILE A 50 -11.18 25.56 -12.35
C ILE A 50 -12.59 25.80 -12.92
N GLU A 51 -13.50 26.25 -12.08
CA GLU A 51 -14.88 26.54 -12.45
C GLU A 51 -14.93 27.67 -13.49
N GLY A 52 -15.65 27.42 -14.59
CA GLY A 52 -15.81 28.39 -15.68
C GLY A 52 -14.70 28.36 -16.73
N GLU A 53 -13.66 27.53 -16.56
CA GLU A 53 -12.57 27.38 -17.52
C GLU A 53 -12.66 26.04 -18.28
N GLU A 54 -13.08 26.10 -19.55
CA GLU A 54 -13.15 24.93 -20.43
C GLU A 54 -11.80 24.69 -21.13
N SER A 55 -10.81 24.21 -20.38
CA SER A 55 -9.47 23.91 -20.92
C SER A 55 -8.85 22.68 -20.26
N ALA A 56 -8.05 21.93 -21.03
CA ALA A 56 -7.19 20.87 -20.48
C ALA A 56 -6.22 21.41 -19.41
N GLY A 57 -5.74 22.66 -19.58
CA GLY A 57 -4.83 23.29 -18.62
C GLY A 57 -5.51 23.71 -17.31
N ALA A 58 -6.84 23.75 -17.29
CA ALA A 58 -7.64 24.07 -16.11
C ALA A 58 -8.10 22.81 -15.35
N ALA A 59 -7.73 21.61 -15.81
CA ALA A 59 -8.13 20.34 -15.21
C ALA A 59 -6.92 19.55 -14.71
N PHE A 60 -7.09 18.88 -13.57
CA PHE A 60 -6.10 17.98 -12.99
C PHE A 60 -6.76 16.63 -12.70
N LEU A 61 -6.22 15.55 -13.27
CA LEU A 61 -6.73 14.20 -13.09
C LEU A 61 -6.06 13.55 -11.86
N LEU A 62 -6.86 12.96 -10.98
CA LEU A 62 -6.44 12.36 -9.73
C LEU A 62 -6.50 10.85 -9.81
N ASP A 63 -5.36 10.21 -10.05
CA ASP A 63 -5.26 8.76 -10.17
C ASP A 63 -5.26 8.00 -8.84
N GLU A 64 -5.06 6.68 -8.91
CA GLU A 64 -5.01 5.79 -7.75
C GLU A 64 -3.91 6.16 -6.74
N ARG A 65 -2.87 6.94 -7.13
CA ARG A 65 -1.84 7.45 -6.21
C ARG A 65 -2.37 8.51 -5.26
N PHE A 66 -3.47 9.17 -5.61
CA PHE A 66 -4.08 10.23 -4.79
C PHE A 66 -5.17 9.74 -3.82
N ARG A 67 -5.59 8.47 -3.95
CA ARG A 67 -6.56 7.82 -3.05
C ARG A 67 -5.86 7.26 -1.81
N ARG A 68 -6.29 7.66 -0.62
CA ARG A 68 -5.80 7.00 0.61
C ARG A 68 -6.55 5.68 0.79
N ARG A 69 -5.81 4.59 0.97
CA ARG A 69 -6.41 3.26 1.14
C ARG A 69 -6.93 3.08 2.56
N PRO A 70 -8.15 2.53 2.75
CA PRO A 70 -8.60 2.08 4.05
C PRO A 70 -7.80 0.83 4.43
N VAL A 71 -7.03 0.94 5.51
CA VAL A 71 -6.22 -0.13 6.10
C VAL A 71 -6.76 -0.43 7.50
N GLY A 72 -7.17 -1.68 7.69
CA GLY A 72 -7.59 -2.18 8.99
C GLY A 72 -6.38 -2.67 9.78
N LEU A 73 -6.27 -2.28 11.05
CA LEU A 73 -5.21 -2.72 11.95
C LEU A 73 -5.83 -3.51 13.10
N ILE A 74 -5.33 -4.73 13.32
CA ILE A 74 -5.74 -5.58 14.42
C ILE A 74 -4.50 -6.13 15.12
N GLY A 75 -4.38 -5.81 16.41
CA GLY A 75 -3.33 -6.34 17.29
C GLY A 75 -3.77 -7.59 18.06
N PRO A 76 -2.93 -8.09 18.98
CA PRO A 76 -3.25 -9.19 19.87
C PRO A 76 -4.49 -8.91 20.74
N ALA A 77 -5.33 -9.93 20.94
CA ALA A 77 -6.62 -9.80 21.62
C ALA A 77 -6.55 -9.30 23.09
N GLU A 78 -5.40 -9.47 23.76
CA GLU A 78 -5.21 -9.14 25.18
C GLU A 78 -4.62 -7.75 25.43
N GLN A 79 -4.30 -6.98 24.39
CA GLN A 79 -3.85 -5.60 24.57
C GLN A 79 -5.07 -4.69 24.68
N GLY A 80 -5.57 -4.56 25.92
CA GLY A 80 -6.42 -3.44 26.32
C GLY A 80 -5.71 -2.09 26.07
N ALA A 81 -6.49 -1.01 26.05
CA ALA A 81 -6.13 0.37 25.68
C ALA A 81 -5.00 1.06 26.48
N GLY A 82 -4.11 0.32 27.16
CA GLY A 82 -3.21 0.82 28.20
C GLY A 82 -1.71 0.89 27.89
N THR A 83 -1.23 0.53 26.68
CA THR A 83 0.21 0.68 26.36
C THR A 83 0.44 1.40 25.01
N PRO A 84 0.25 2.74 24.94
CA PRO A 84 0.10 3.46 23.67
C PRO A 84 1.39 3.64 22.85
N LEU A 85 2.58 3.51 23.46
CA LEU A 85 3.84 3.95 22.82
C LEU A 85 4.71 2.81 22.27
N LEU A 86 4.38 1.54 22.59
CA LEU A 86 5.18 0.36 22.22
C LEU A 86 4.34 -0.83 21.74
N GLY A 87 3.03 -0.64 21.57
CA GLY A 87 2.16 -1.70 21.06
C GLY A 87 2.58 -2.17 19.66
N PRO A 88 2.31 -3.43 19.28
CA PRO A 88 2.55 -3.98 17.94
C PRO A 88 1.99 -3.12 16.81
N LEU A 89 0.95 -2.31 17.08
CA LEU A 89 0.35 -1.41 16.11
C LEU A 89 1.01 -0.03 16.01
N TYR A 90 1.76 0.43 17.02
CA TYR A 90 2.31 1.79 17.06
C TYR A 90 3.17 2.12 15.81
N TYR A 91 4.08 1.22 15.46
CA TYR A 91 4.95 1.39 14.30
C TYR A 91 4.18 1.31 12.98
N LEU A 92 3.17 0.42 12.90
CA LEU A 92 2.29 0.32 11.74
C LEU A 92 1.49 1.61 11.54
N GLU A 93 0.93 2.16 12.61
CA GLU A 93 0.18 3.42 12.57
C GLU A 93 1.06 4.57 12.11
N ARG A 94 2.25 4.70 12.69
CA ARG A 94 3.18 5.77 12.32
C ARG A 94 3.68 5.64 10.88
N ALA A 95 3.94 4.43 10.41
CA ALA A 95 4.39 4.19 9.04
C ALA A 95 3.30 4.41 7.98
N LEU A 96 2.05 4.05 8.30
CA LEU A 96 0.96 4.05 7.32
C LEU A 96 0.09 5.31 7.35
N SER A 97 -0.02 6.00 8.49
CA SER A 97 -0.86 7.20 8.64
C SER A 97 -0.62 8.31 7.59
N PRO A 98 0.59 8.52 7.04
CA PRO A 98 0.77 9.52 5.98
C PRO A 98 0.08 9.16 4.67
N SER A 99 0.00 7.86 4.35
CA SER A 99 -0.42 7.33 3.04
C SER A 99 -1.74 6.56 3.05
N ALA A 100 -2.26 6.22 4.23
CA ALA A 100 -3.44 5.37 4.39
C ALA A 100 -4.41 5.92 5.45
N GLU A 101 -5.68 5.55 5.33
CA GLU A 101 -6.68 5.75 6.37
C GLU A 101 -6.70 4.53 7.26
N LEU A 102 -6.38 4.72 8.53
CA LEU A 102 -6.26 3.64 9.49
C LEU A 102 -7.56 3.46 10.25
N ARG A 103 -8.01 2.20 10.33
CA ARG A 103 -9.19 1.81 11.09
C ARG A 103 -8.81 0.68 12.04
N GLN A 104 -9.31 0.73 13.26
CA GLN A 104 -9.15 -0.34 14.25
C GLN A 104 -10.52 -0.87 14.64
N GLY A 105 -10.60 -2.16 14.94
CA GLY A 105 -11.84 -2.81 15.33
C GLY A 105 -11.74 -4.33 15.22
N SER A 106 -12.87 -5.00 15.43
CA SER A 106 -12.97 -6.43 15.14
C SER A 106 -12.93 -6.68 13.63
N VAL A 107 -12.62 -7.92 13.24
CA VAL A 107 -12.68 -8.34 11.82
C VAL A 107 -14.06 -8.04 11.23
N ALA A 108 -15.14 -8.36 11.97
CA ALA A 108 -16.50 -8.09 11.51
C ALA A 108 -16.78 -6.58 11.28
N GLN A 109 -16.32 -5.72 12.18
CA GLN A 109 -16.46 -4.26 12.03
C GLN A 109 -15.67 -3.75 10.82
N LEU A 110 -14.41 -4.17 10.68
CA LEU A 110 -13.54 -3.70 9.62
C LEU A 110 -13.99 -4.19 8.22
N LEU A 111 -14.48 -5.42 8.11
CA LEU A 111 -14.98 -5.99 6.87
C LEU A 111 -16.40 -5.53 6.49
N SER A 112 -17.13 -4.89 7.41
CA SER A 112 -18.47 -4.32 7.10
C SER A 112 -18.43 -3.08 6.20
N ARG A 113 -17.24 -2.51 5.99
CA ARG A 113 -16.98 -1.34 5.15
C ARG A 113 -15.91 -1.70 4.12
N GLN A 114 -15.79 -0.91 3.07
CA GLN A 114 -14.75 -1.13 2.07
C GLN A 114 -13.35 -1.01 2.71
N LEU A 115 -12.55 -2.07 2.55
CA LEU A 115 -11.22 -2.25 3.12
C LEU A 115 -10.31 -2.84 2.04
N SER A 116 -9.11 -2.26 1.86
CA SER A 116 -8.15 -2.75 0.85
C SER A 116 -7.10 -3.68 1.47
N VAL A 117 -6.62 -3.31 2.66
CA VAL A 117 -5.62 -4.09 3.39
C VAL A 117 -6.12 -4.31 4.81
N LEU A 118 -5.91 -5.51 5.33
CA LEU A 118 -6.11 -5.84 6.72
C LEU A 118 -4.79 -6.35 7.30
N VAL A 119 -4.33 -5.72 8.37
CA VAL A 119 -3.08 -6.06 9.04
C VAL A 119 -3.38 -6.80 10.34
N LEU A 120 -2.83 -7.99 10.49
CA LEU A 120 -2.86 -8.78 11.71
C LEU A 120 -1.44 -8.85 12.31
N ALA A 121 -1.24 -8.18 13.44
CA ALA A 121 0.04 -8.16 14.15
C ALA A 121 0.05 -9.19 15.29
N ASP A 122 0.84 -10.27 15.13
CA ASP A 122 0.95 -11.38 16.09
C ASP A 122 -0.40 -11.89 16.62
N ARG A 123 -1.37 -12.06 15.71
CA ARG A 123 -2.73 -12.51 16.03
C ARG A 123 -3.08 -13.78 15.25
N PRO A 124 -2.93 -14.97 15.85
CA PRO A 124 -3.50 -16.20 15.30
C PRO A 124 -5.01 -16.05 15.06
N VAL A 125 -5.50 -16.62 13.96
CA VAL A 125 -6.93 -16.66 13.67
C VAL A 125 -7.45 -18.07 13.92
N ALA A 126 -8.21 -18.24 15.00
CA ALA A 126 -8.84 -19.51 15.36
C ALA A 126 -9.83 -20.00 14.29
N GLU A 127 -10.15 -21.29 14.32
CA GLU A 127 -11.16 -21.85 13.43
C GLU A 127 -12.54 -21.29 13.75
N GLY A 128 -13.33 -20.99 12.71
CA GLY A 128 -14.68 -20.46 12.87
C GLY A 128 -14.98 -19.32 11.90
N GLN A 129 -16.00 -18.53 12.25
CA GLN A 129 -16.57 -17.51 11.37
C GLN A 129 -15.55 -16.42 10.97
N GLU A 130 -14.68 -15.99 11.88
CA GLU A 130 -13.64 -14.99 11.60
C GLU A 130 -12.69 -15.45 10.50
N ARG A 131 -12.18 -16.70 10.60
CA ARG A 131 -11.29 -17.29 9.59
C ARG A 131 -11.99 -17.40 8.23
N THR A 132 -13.23 -17.87 8.21
CA THR A 132 -14.00 -18.01 6.98
C THR A 132 -14.26 -16.66 6.31
N ALA A 133 -14.59 -15.62 7.10
CA ALA A 133 -14.80 -14.27 6.58
C ALA A 133 -13.51 -13.68 6.00
N LEU A 134 -12.38 -13.85 6.67
CA LEU A 134 -11.07 -13.42 6.17
C LEU A 134 -10.66 -14.15 4.90
N ALA A 135 -10.82 -15.48 4.87
CA ALA A 135 -10.51 -16.28 3.69
C ALA A 135 -11.29 -15.80 2.47
N ARG A 136 -12.60 -15.60 2.62
CA ARG A 136 -13.46 -15.08 1.56
C ARG A 136 -13.06 -13.67 1.12
N TRP A 137 -12.83 -12.77 2.07
CA TRP A 137 -12.44 -11.40 1.76
C TRP A 137 -11.11 -11.33 0.98
N VAL A 138 -10.14 -12.19 1.32
CA VAL A 138 -8.91 -12.33 0.54
C VAL A 138 -9.21 -12.88 -0.85
N GLU A 139 -10.03 -13.93 -0.97
CA GLU A 139 -10.41 -14.48 -2.28
C GLU A 139 -11.12 -13.47 -3.19
N GLU A 140 -11.86 -12.51 -2.61
CA GLU A 140 -12.55 -11.42 -3.31
C GLU A 140 -11.65 -10.23 -3.68
N GLY A 141 -10.35 -10.25 -3.34
CA GLY A 141 -9.40 -9.19 -3.70
C GLY A 141 -8.70 -8.51 -2.53
N GLY A 142 -9.06 -8.85 -1.30
CA GLY A 142 -8.43 -8.29 -0.10
C GLY A 142 -6.96 -8.66 0.04
N THR A 143 -6.15 -7.75 0.57
CA THR A 143 -4.76 -8.04 0.95
C THR A 143 -4.63 -8.23 2.46
N LEU A 144 -4.41 -9.48 2.88
CA LEU A 144 -4.12 -9.81 4.28
C LEU A 144 -2.62 -9.69 4.54
N LEU A 145 -2.22 -8.66 5.28
CA LEU A 145 -0.84 -8.47 5.73
C LEU A 145 -0.69 -9.01 7.15
N ARG A 146 0.27 -9.89 7.34
CA ARG A 146 0.53 -10.56 8.60
C ARG A 146 1.93 -10.25 9.11
N PHE A 147 2.01 -9.99 10.40
CA PHE A 147 3.28 -9.98 11.13
C PHE A 147 3.32 -11.17 12.07
N ALA A 148 4.44 -11.86 12.07
CA ALA A 148 4.71 -12.92 13.01
C ALA A 148 4.94 -12.36 14.42
N GLY A 149 5.08 -13.28 15.36
CA GLY A 149 5.38 -13.01 16.75
C GLY A 149 5.20 -14.30 17.55
N PRO A 150 5.39 -14.24 18.89
CA PRO A 150 5.32 -15.42 19.73
C PRO A 150 4.00 -16.19 19.60
N ARG A 151 2.85 -15.48 19.52
CA ARG A 151 1.54 -16.13 19.44
C ARG A 151 1.36 -16.88 18.12
N LEU A 152 1.78 -16.28 17.00
CA LEU A 152 1.73 -16.93 15.70
C LEU A 152 2.73 -18.08 15.57
N ALA A 153 3.89 -17.98 16.24
CA ALA A 153 4.88 -19.06 16.28
C ALA A 153 4.38 -20.29 17.04
N GLU A 154 3.66 -20.07 18.15
CA GLU A 154 3.03 -21.13 18.96
C GLU A 154 1.81 -21.74 18.28
N THR A 155 0.95 -20.91 17.69
CA THR A 155 -0.31 -21.34 17.06
C THR A 155 -0.42 -20.82 15.62
N PRO A 156 0.29 -21.40 14.64
CA PRO A 156 0.12 -21.07 13.23
C PRO A 156 -1.29 -21.38 12.74
N ASP A 157 -1.80 -20.57 11.81
CA ASP A 157 -3.11 -20.76 11.20
C ASP A 157 -3.04 -20.86 9.66
N PRO A 158 -4.11 -21.32 8.96
CA PRO A 158 -4.08 -21.52 7.51
C PRO A 158 -4.06 -20.24 6.64
N LEU A 159 -4.22 -19.05 7.22
CA LEU A 159 -4.18 -17.78 6.51
C LEU A 159 -2.75 -17.24 6.40
N LEU A 160 -1.84 -18.12 5.98
CA LEU A 160 -0.42 -17.83 5.76
C LEU A 160 -0.02 -18.23 4.34
N PRO A 161 0.96 -17.54 3.74
CA PRO A 161 1.44 -17.86 2.38
C PRO A 161 2.36 -19.08 2.35
N VAL A 162 2.86 -19.52 3.51
CA VAL A 162 3.77 -20.65 3.68
C VAL A 162 3.42 -21.40 4.96
N ARG A 163 3.77 -22.69 5.01
CA ARG A 163 3.76 -23.42 6.28
C ARG A 163 4.94 -22.98 7.13
N LEU A 164 4.72 -22.86 8.43
CA LEU A 164 5.75 -22.47 9.38
C LEU A 164 6.29 -23.70 10.11
N ARG A 165 7.59 -23.69 10.37
CA ARG A 165 8.20 -24.60 11.33
C ARG A 165 7.70 -24.24 12.73
N ALA A 166 7.69 -25.22 13.63
CA ALA A 166 7.29 -24.99 15.02
C ALA A 166 8.27 -24.03 15.72
N GLY A 167 7.73 -23.00 16.38
CA GLY A 167 8.48 -22.03 17.17
C GLY A 167 9.26 -20.99 16.35
N GLU A 168 10.03 -20.17 17.07
CA GLU A 168 10.91 -19.15 16.51
C GLU A 168 12.39 -19.55 16.50
N ARG A 169 13.14 -19.00 15.54
CA ARG A 169 14.61 -19.04 15.53
C ARG A 169 15.13 -17.76 16.18
N GLN A 170 15.95 -17.90 17.22
CA GLN A 170 16.69 -16.80 17.85
C GLN A 170 18.16 -16.76 17.39
N LEU A 171 18.60 -15.55 17.05
CA LEU A 171 19.93 -15.17 16.57
C LEU A 171 20.56 -14.25 17.61
N GLY A 172 21.68 -14.67 18.21
CA GLY A 172 22.49 -13.81 19.07
C GLY A 172 22.05 -13.73 20.52
N GLY A 173 21.19 -14.66 20.95
CA GLY A 173 20.86 -14.83 22.37
C GLY A 173 22.01 -15.46 23.17
N ALA A 174 21.93 -15.43 24.51
CA ALA A 174 22.95 -16.00 25.39
C ALA A 174 23.26 -17.49 25.15
N LEU A 175 22.35 -18.20 24.46
CA LEU A 175 22.47 -19.61 24.08
C LEU A 175 22.69 -19.83 22.56
N SER A 176 22.75 -18.76 21.75
CA SER A 176 22.89 -18.80 20.29
C SER A 176 24.17 -18.11 19.86
N TRP A 177 25.05 -18.84 19.18
CA TRP A 177 26.34 -18.32 18.68
C TRP A 177 26.22 -17.51 17.38
N GLU A 178 25.03 -17.49 16.76
CA GLU A 178 24.79 -16.78 15.50
C GLU A 178 24.59 -15.28 15.76
N GLN A 179 25.19 -14.39 14.98
CA GLN A 179 24.90 -12.96 15.09
C GLN A 179 23.53 -12.63 14.46
N PRO A 180 22.85 -11.54 14.92
CA PRO A 180 21.68 -11.01 14.25
C PRO A 180 21.93 -10.84 12.74
N GLN A 181 20.99 -11.34 11.94
CA GLN A 181 21.15 -11.41 10.50
C GLN A 181 20.73 -10.10 9.84
N ARG A 182 21.49 -9.68 8.83
CA ARG A 182 21.12 -8.53 8.00
C ARG A 182 20.20 -8.94 6.87
N LEU A 183 19.52 -7.97 6.29
CA LEU A 183 18.72 -8.18 5.09
C LEU A 183 19.63 -8.35 3.86
N ALA A 184 19.26 -9.25 2.97
CA ALA A 184 19.85 -9.33 1.64
C ALA A 184 19.23 -8.25 0.73
N PRO A 185 19.90 -7.86 -0.38
CA PRO A 185 19.30 -7.04 -1.42
C PRO A 185 17.99 -7.66 -1.94
N PHE A 186 17.03 -6.81 -2.32
CA PHE A 186 15.80 -7.26 -2.95
C PHE A 186 16.07 -7.75 -4.37
N ALA A 187 15.48 -8.89 -4.74
CA ALA A 187 15.51 -9.38 -6.11
C ALA A 187 14.69 -8.47 -7.03
N ASP A 188 15.04 -8.39 -8.32
CA ASP A 188 14.33 -7.56 -9.30
C ASP A 188 12.85 -7.95 -9.48
N SER A 189 12.52 -9.21 -9.20
CA SER A 189 11.14 -9.73 -9.23
C SER A 189 10.33 -9.41 -7.96
N SER A 190 10.96 -8.85 -6.93
CA SER A 190 10.30 -8.49 -5.68
C SER A 190 9.57 -7.16 -5.83
N PRO A 191 8.37 -6.98 -5.21
CA PRO A 191 7.74 -5.67 -5.13
C PRO A 191 8.53 -4.64 -4.30
N PHE A 192 9.61 -5.07 -3.63
CA PHE A 192 10.53 -4.21 -2.90
C PHE A 192 11.76 -3.81 -3.71
N ALA A 193 11.84 -4.21 -4.98
CA ALA A 193 12.93 -3.82 -5.87
C ALA A 193 13.10 -2.29 -5.92
N GLY A 194 14.37 -1.84 -5.87
CA GLY A 194 14.73 -0.43 -5.82
C GLY A 194 14.67 0.24 -4.44
N LEU A 195 14.14 -0.42 -3.41
CA LEU A 195 14.27 0.08 -2.03
C LEU A 195 15.70 -0.12 -1.52
N ALA A 196 16.28 0.93 -0.94
CA ALA A 196 17.59 0.85 -0.31
C ALA A 196 17.50 0.01 0.98
N VAL A 197 18.39 -0.96 1.14
CA VAL A 197 18.51 -1.79 2.34
C VAL A 197 19.60 -1.20 3.25
N PRO A 198 19.24 -0.56 4.37
CA PRO A 198 20.25 0.02 5.27
C PRO A 198 21.03 -1.08 5.99
N GLY A 199 22.35 -0.90 6.11
CA GLY A 199 23.26 -1.92 6.65
C GLY A 199 23.10 -2.17 8.15
N GLU A 200 22.44 -1.26 8.86
CA GLU A 200 22.12 -1.32 10.27
C GLU A 200 20.85 -2.14 10.57
N VAL A 201 20.04 -2.49 9.56
CA VAL A 201 18.84 -3.29 9.79
C VAL A 201 19.22 -4.75 10.05
N THR A 202 18.83 -5.24 11.21
CA THR A 202 19.13 -6.58 11.71
C THR A 202 17.89 -7.27 12.26
N VAL A 203 17.83 -8.58 12.05
CA VAL A 203 16.81 -9.48 12.57
C VAL A 203 17.46 -10.39 13.61
N ALA A 204 16.94 -10.35 14.83
CA ALA A 204 17.39 -11.19 15.94
C ALA A 204 16.49 -12.42 16.12
N THR A 205 15.21 -12.34 15.75
CA THR A 205 14.28 -13.45 15.90
C THR A 205 13.36 -13.53 14.68
N GLN A 206 13.01 -14.73 14.23
CA GLN A 206 12.03 -14.94 13.16
C GLN A 206 11.33 -16.29 13.24
N VAL A 207 10.11 -16.39 12.71
CA VAL A 207 9.51 -17.69 12.38
C VAL A 207 10.07 -18.20 11.06
N LEU A 208 10.32 -19.50 10.94
CA LEU A 208 10.88 -20.08 9.72
C LEU A 208 9.81 -20.73 8.86
N ALA A 209 9.91 -20.53 7.55
CA ALA A 209 9.12 -21.31 6.60
C ALA A 209 9.62 -22.76 6.53
N GLU A 210 8.70 -23.70 6.35
CA GLU A 210 9.04 -25.05 5.91
C GLU A 210 9.61 -25.01 4.49
N PRO A 211 10.71 -25.73 4.19
CA PRO A 211 11.23 -25.84 2.83
C PRO A 211 10.17 -26.46 1.91
N GLY A 212 10.03 -25.91 0.71
CA GLY A 212 9.13 -26.42 -0.30
C GLY A 212 9.42 -25.83 -1.67
N PRO A 213 8.92 -26.45 -2.75
CA PRO A 213 9.25 -26.06 -4.13
C PRO A 213 8.84 -24.62 -4.45
N LEU A 214 7.71 -24.16 -3.89
CA LEU A 214 7.17 -22.82 -4.13
C LEU A 214 7.76 -21.76 -3.19
N LEU A 215 8.58 -22.13 -2.21
CA LEU A 215 9.06 -21.17 -1.21
C LEU A 215 9.87 -20.04 -1.86
N SER A 216 10.69 -20.38 -2.85
CA SER A 216 11.52 -19.39 -3.54
C SER A 216 10.70 -18.35 -4.28
N GLU A 217 9.67 -18.78 -5.00
CA GLU A 217 8.74 -17.91 -5.75
C GLU A 217 7.88 -17.04 -4.81
N ARG A 218 7.54 -17.59 -3.65
CA ARG A 218 6.76 -16.90 -2.61
C ARG A 218 7.59 -15.92 -1.79
N THR A 219 8.91 -15.89 -1.92
CA THR A 219 9.77 -15.05 -1.08
C THR A 219 10.02 -13.69 -1.72
N TRP A 220 9.54 -12.61 -1.09
CA TRP A 220 9.77 -11.22 -1.51
C TRP A 220 11.03 -10.61 -0.92
N ALA A 221 11.43 -11.02 0.29
CA ALA A 221 12.63 -10.52 0.96
C ALA A 221 13.34 -11.66 1.68
N ARG A 222 14.67 -11.57 1.75
CA ARG A 222 15.53 -12.56 2.40
C ARG A 222 16.50 -11.90 3.37
N LEU A 223 16.97 -12.68 4.33
CA LEU A 223 18.16 -12.35 5.09
C LEU A 223 19.43 -12.75 4.31
N ALA A 224 20.58 -12.26 4.77
CA ALA A 224 21.88 -12.52 4.16
C ALA A 224 22.24 -14.02 4.09
N ASP A 225 21.70 -14.83 5.01
CA ASP A 225 21.81 -16.29 5.02
C ASP A 225 20.84 -17.00 4.04
N GLY A 226 20.04 -16.23 3.29
CA GLY A 226 19.07 -16.73 2.32
C GLY A 226 17.69 -17.07 2.90
N THR A 227 17.52 -17.02 4.22
CA THR A 227 16.23 -17.34 4.85
C THR A 227 15.15 -16.30 4.49
N PRO A 228 13.90 -16.71 4.22
CA PRO A 228 12.83 -15.78 3.90
C PRO A 228 12.48 -14.86 5.06
N LEU A 229 12.47 -13.54 4.80
CA LEU A 229 12.01 -12.52 5.74
C LEU A 229 10.58 -12.08 5.44
N VAL A 230 10.21 -11.99 4.16
CA VAL A 230 8.85 -11.69 3.72
C VAL A 230 8.43 -12.71 2.68
N THR A 231 7.29 -13.35 2.92
CA THR A 231 6.68 -14.29 1.98
C THR A 231 5.28 -13.83 1.58
N ALA A 232 4.81 -14.23 0.40
CA ALA A 232 3.49 -13.89 -0.09
C ALA A 232 2.91 -14.97 -1.01
N GLU A 233 1.59 -15.04 -1.07
CA GLU A 233 0.83 -15.94 -1.93
C GLU A 233 -0.43 -15.22 -2.43
N THR A 234 -0.69 -15.32 -3.74
CA THR A 234 -1.98 -14.92 -4.33
C THR A 234 -3.04 -15.98 -4.00
N ARG A 235 -4.19 -15.55 -3.48
CA ARG A 235 -5.31 -16.43 -3.12
C ARG A 235 -6.61 -15.83 -3.64
N GLY A 236 -7.24 -16.49 -4.61
CA GLY A 236 -8.32 -15.89 -5.40
C GLY A 236 -7.83 -14.63 -6.12
N ALA A 237 -8.60 -13.55 -6.03
CA ALA A 237 -8.23 -12.23 -6.56
C ALA A 237 -7.33 -11.42 -5.62
N GLY A 238 -7.16 -11.85 -4.36
CA GLY A 238 -6.36 -11.13 -3.37
C GLY A 238 -5.05 -11.82 -3.03
N ARG A 239 -4.50 -11.45 -1.88
CA ARG A 239 -3.14 -11.85 -1.49
C ARG A 239 -3.00 -11.97 0.02
N ILE A 240 -2.16 -12.91 0.45
CA ILE A 240 -1.66 -12.99 1.81
C ILE A 240 -0.16 -12.68 1.78
N VAL A 241 0.28 -11.77 2.65
CA VAL A 241 1.69 -11.39 2.84
C VAL A 241 2.06 -11.63 4.29
N LEU A 242 3.19 -12.28 4.54
CA LEU A 242 3.71 -12.54 5.88
C LEU A 242 5.11 -11.93 6.03
N PHE A 243 5.27 -11.05 7.01
CA PHE A 243 6.55 -10.71 7.58
C PHE A 243 6.88 -11.73 8.67
N HIS A 244 8.02 -12.40 8.53
CA HIS A 244 8.49 -13.44 9.45
C HIS A 244 9.00 -12.89 10.80
N VAL A 245 8.76 -11.60 11.05
CA VAL A 245 9.15 -10.85 12.25
C VAL A 245 7.95 -10.10 12.82
N THR A 246 8.10 -9.59 14.04
CA THR A 246 7.12 -8.72 14.68
C THR A 246 6.96 -7.38 13.97
N ALA A 247 5.79 -6.76 14.13
CA ALA A 247 5.50 -5.40 13.66
C ALA A 247 6.15 -4.30 14.51
N ASN A 248 6.70 -4.67 15.67
CA ASN A 248 7.45 -3.80 16.59
C ASN A 248 8.93 -4.21 16.65
N ALA A 249 9.70 -3.51 17.49
CA ALA A 249 11.14 -3.69 17.57
C ALA A 249 11.61 -4.95 18.35
N ASP A 250 10.72 -5.84 18.76
CA ASP A 250 11.07 -6.97 19.66
C ASP A 250 11.95 -8.02 18.96
N TRP A 251 11.66 -8.34 17.70
CA TRP A 251 12.38 -9.38 16.95
C TRP A 251 13.37 -8.81 15.93
N SER A 252 13.24 -7.54 15.57
CA SER A 252 14.12 -6.86 14.62
C SER A 252 14.04 -5.35 14.80
N ASN A 253 15.07 -4.62 14.37
CA ASN A 253 14.99 -3.15 14.32
C ASN A 253 14.39 -2.64 12.99
N LEU A 254 13.86 -3.52 12.13
CA LEU A 254 13.24 -3.14 10.86
C LEU A 254 12.15 -2.07 11.05
N PRO A 255 11.21 -2.17 12.01
CA PRO A 255 10.17 -1.16 12.20
C PRO A 255 10.67 0.24 12.57
N LEU A 256 11.94 0.38 12.96
CA LEU A 256 12.59 1.66 13.26
C LEU A 256 13.19 2.34 12.01
N SER A 257 13.20 1.65 10.87
CA SER A 257 13.87 2.10 9.64
C SER A 257 12.91 2.71 8.62
N GLY A 258 13.42 3.59 7.77
CA GLY A 258 12.68 4.07 6.59
C GLY A 258 12.34 2.96 5.59
N LEU A 259 13.11 1.87 5.59
CA LEU A 259 12.85 0.70 4.76
C LEU A 259 11.49 0.07 5.09
N PHE A 260 11.13 -0.03 6.37
CA PHE A 260 9.84 -0.58 6.79
C PHE A 260 8.66 0.21 6.23
N ILE A 261 8.75 1.54 6.24
CA ILE A 261 7.75 2.43 5.65
C ILE A 261 7.62 2.15 4.15
N GLY A 262 8.75 2.11 3.43
CA GLY A 262 8.77 1.82 2.00
C GLY A 262 8.17 0.45 1.67
N MET A 263 8.50 -0.59 2.44
CA MET A 263 7.94 -1.93 2.25
C MET A 263 6.42 -1.94 2.46
N LEU A 264 5.92 -1.34 3.55
CA LEU A 264 4.49 -1.24 3.82
C LEU A 264 3.74 -0.48 2.72
N GLN A 265 4.30 0.62 2.24
CA GLN A 265 3.73 1.39 1.13
C GLN A 265 3.62 0.55 -0.14
N ARG A 266 4.64 -0.25 -0.47
CA ARG A 266 4.58 -1.19 -1.61
C ARG A 266 3.48 -2.24 -1.43
N VAL A 267 3.33 -2.81 -0.24
CA VAL A 267 2.23 -3.76 0.04
C VAL A 267 0.86 -3.12 -0.15
N VAL A 268 0.66 -1.91 0.37
CA VAL A 268 -0.60 -1.17 0.23
C VAL A 268 -0.86 -0.75 -1.22
N ALA A 269 0.17 -0.42 -1.98
CA ALA A 269 0.04 -0.13 -3.40
C ALA A 269 -0.41 -1.37 -4.19
N LEU A 270 0.11 -2.56 -3.89
CA LEU A 270 -0.24 -3.81 -4.57
C LEU A 270 -1.69 -4.26 -4.37
N SER A 271 -2.34 -3.87 -3.25
CA SER A 271 -3.73 -4.26 -2.97
C SER A 271 -4.75 -3.63 -3.92
N SER A 272 -4.31 -2.78 -4.85
CA SER A 272 -5.16 -2.04 -5.77
C SER A 272 -5.46 -2.76 -7.08
N GLY A 273 -5.17 -4.05 -7.19
CA GLY A 273 -5.33 -4.76 -8.46
C GLY A 273 -4.35 -4.29 -9.52
N VAL A 274 -3.21 -3.70 -9.12
CA VAL A 274 -2.08 -3.42 -10.02
C VAL A 274 -1.38 -4.75 -10.31
N ALA A 275 -2.05 -5.58 -11.10
CA ALA A 275 -1.35 -6.44 -12.02
C ALA A 275 -0.82 -5.51 -13.13
N GLY A 276 0.40 -5.00 -12.92
CA GLY A 276 1.21 -4.42 -13.97
C GLY A 276 1.27 -2.89 -13.95
N ALA A 277 2.45 -2.40 -13.58
CA ALA A 277 3.39 -1.79 -14.52
C ALA A 277 4.48 -1.09 -13.71
N GLU A 278 5.25 -1.84 -12.94
CA GLU A 278 6.56 -1.34 -12.49
C GLU A 278 7.60 -1.81 -13.52
N GLY A 279 8.38 -0.87 -14.06
CA GLY A 279 9.35 -1.12 -15.13
C GLY A 279 9.02 -0.40 -16.44
N GLU A 280 9.44 -0.98 -17.57
CA GLU A 280 9.25 -0.42 -18.93
C GLU A 280 7.90 -0.81 -19.56
N ALA A 281 7.00 -1.45 -18.81
CA ALA A 281 5.72 -1.89 -19.34
C ALA A 281 4.94 -0.69 -19.94
N PRO A 282 4.51 -0.77 -21.21
CA PRO A 282 3.80 0.32 -21.86
C PRO A 282 2.38 0.45 -21.32
N LEU A 283 2.04 1.63 -20.82
CA LEU A 283 0.69 2.01 -20.39
C LEU A 283 -0.09 2.51 -21.61
N ALA A 284 -1.12 1.79 -22.01
CA ALA A 284 -1.96 2.16 -23.13
C ALA A 284 -2.89 3.33 -22.74
N PRO A 285 -3.25 4.22 -23.70
CA PRO A 285 -4.20 5.30 -23.42
C PRO A 285 -5.61 4.73 -23.24
N LEU A 286 -6.19 4.89 -22.06
CA LEU A 286 -7.57 4.49 -21.75
C LEU A 286 -8.54 5.60 -22.20
N GLU A 287 -8.29 6.82 -21.73
CA GLU A 287 -9.04 8.02 -22.09
C GLU A 287 -8.09 9.19 -22.18
N VAL A 288 -8.31 10.09 -23.13
CA VAL A 288 -7.50 11.30 -23.30
C VAL A 288 -8.38 12.53 -23.19
N MET A 289 -7.78 13.61 -22.75
CA MET A 289 -8.42 14.90 -22.58
C MET A 289 -8.18 15.76 -23.82
N ASP A 290 -9.25 16.28 -24.40
CA ASP A 290 -9.18 17.24 -25.49
C ASP A 290 -8.75 18.64 -25.01
N GLY A 291 -8.55 19.59 -25.93
CA GLY A 291 -8.15 20.95 -25.59
C GLY A 291 -9.13 21.71 -24.69
N PHE A 292 -10.39 21.26 -24.62
CA PHE A 292 -11.46 21.82 -23.80
C PHE A 292 -11.59 21.15 -22.42
N GLY A 293 -10.71 20.20 -22.10
CA GLY A 293 -10.74 19.49 -20.82
C GLY A 293 -11.73 18.32 -20.77
N ARG A 294 -12.29 17.89 -21.91
CA ARG A 294 -13.24 16.78 -21.97
C ARG A 294 -12.50 15.47 -22.18
N LEU A 295 -12.79 14.48 -21.33
CA LEU A 295 -12.29 13.11 -21.48
C LEU A 295 -13.08 12.37 -22.55
N GLY A 296 -12.37 11.59 -23.36
CA GLY A 296 -12.95 10.73 -24.37
C GLY A 296 -11.98 9.65 -24.83
N PRO A 297 -12.41 8.75 -25.72
CA PRO A 297 -11.56 7.69 -26.25
C PRO A 297 -10.34 8.27 -26.97
N ALA A 298 -9.19 7.61 -26.83
CA ALA A 298 -7.96 8.02 -27.47
C ALA A 298 -8.09 7.96 -29.02
N PRO A 299 -7.83 9.07 -29.74
CA PRO A 299 -7.81 9.05 -31.19
C PRO A 299 -6.62 8.24 -31.72
N GLY A 300 -6.72 7.79 -32.97
CA GLY A 300 -5.62 7.08 -33.63
C GLY A 300 -4.34 7.91 -33.66
N GLY A 301 -3.22 7.31 -33.24
CA GLY A 301 -1.90 7.95 -33.21
C GLY A 301 -1.43 8.40 -31.81
N VAL A 302 -2.26 8.26 -30.77
CA VAL A 302 -1.80 8.38 -29.38
C VAL A 302 -0.95 7.16 -29.00
N GLY A 303 0.28 7.41 -28.56
CA GLY A 303 1.22 6.36 -28.17
C GLY A 303 1.08 5.98 -26.70
N ALA A 304 1.33 4.70 -26.41
CA ALA A 304 1.53 4.23 -25.04
C ALA A 304 2.74 4.91 -24.39
N ILE A 305 2.73 5.01 -23.06
CA ILE A 305 3.80 5.62 -22.27
C ILE A 305 4.44 4.53 -21.40
N ALA A 306 5.75 4.39 -21.45
CA ALA A 306 6.44 3.46 -20.55
C ALA A 306 6.22 3.91 -19.09
N ALA A 307 5.84 2.99 -18.20
CA ALA A 307 5.46 3.34 -16.83
C ALA A 307 6.55 4.10 -16.06
N ASN A 308 7.82 3.74 -16.24
CA ASN A 308 8.96 4.45 -15.64
C ASN A 308 9.17 5.89 -16.17
N ARG A 309 8.62 6.23 -17.34
CA ARG A 309 8.71 7.56 -17.98
C ARG A 309 7.46 8.40 -17.78
N PHE A 310 6.42 7.85 -17.16
CA PHE A 310 5.10 8.48 -17.11
C PHE A 310 5.14 9.85 -16.43
N ALA A 311 5.86 9.97 -15.31
CA ALA A 311 5.99 11.23 -14.57
C ALA A 311 6.80 12.30 -15.31
N GLU A 312 7.67 11.92 -16.24
CA GLU A 312 8.56 12.82 -16.99
C GLU A 312 7.99 13.18 -18.38
N THR A 313 6.96 12.46 -18.83
CA THR A 313 6.38 12.66 -20.16
C THR A 313 5.56 13.94 -20.17
N ALA A 314 6.03 14.93 -20.94
CA ALA A 314 5.31 16.18 -21.12
C ALA A 314 4.04 15.97 -21.98
N PRO A 315 2.89 16.53 -21.58
CA PRO A 315 1.67 16.47 -22.38
C PRO A 315 1.87 17.09 -23.78
N GLY A 316 1.38 16.42 -24.82
CA GLY A 316 1.47 16.90 -26.20
C GLY A 316 0.71 16.03 -27.20
N PRO A 317 0.77 16.30 -28.51
CA PRO A 317 -0.06 15.59 -29.50
C PRO A 317 0.14 14.07 -29.56
N ARG A 318 1.36 13.58 -29.24
CA ARG A 318 1.67 12.15 -29.17
C ARG A 318 1.21 11.49 -27.87
N HIS A 319 1.17 12.26 -26.78
CA HIS A 319 0.84 11.84 -25.42
C HIS A 319 -0.04 12.92 -24.78
N PRO A 320 -1.31 13.06 -25.21
CA PRO A 320 -2.22 14.04 -24.63
C PRO A 320 -2.45 13.74 -23.13
N PRO A 321 -2.82 14.76 -22.33
CA PRO A 321 -3.18 14.53 -20.94
C PRO A 321 -4.36 13.55 -20.86
N GLY A 322 -4.37 12.63 -19.88
CA GLY A 322 -5.38 11.57 -19.83
C GLY A 322 -5.05 10.44 -18.86
N TRP A 323 -5.86 9.39 -18.93
CA TRP A 323 -5.72 8.13 -18.20
C TRP A 323 -4.96 7.12 -19.05
N TYR A 324 -3.86 6.58 -18.51
CA TYR A 324 -3.07 5.53 -19.16
C TYR A 324 -2.89 4.37 -18.18
N GLY A 325 -3.07 3.14 -18.65
CA GLY A 325 -3.09 1.97 -17.80
C GLY A 325 -3.03 0.65 -18.57
N LEU A 326 -3.20 -0.45 -17.84
CA LEU A 326 -3.39 -1.80 -18.39
C LEU A 326 -4.85 -2.24 -18.23
#